data_AF-A0A8F9TUD2-F1
#
_entry.id   AF-A0A8F9TUD2-F1
#
_cell.length_a   1.000
_cell.length_b   1.000
_cell.length_c   1.000
_cell.angle_alpha   90.00
_cell.angle_beta   90.00
_cell.angle_gamma   90.00
#
_symmetry.space_group_name_H-M   'P 1'
#
loop_
_entity.id
_entity.type
_entity.pdbx_description
1 polymer ?
#
loop_
_entity_poly.entity_id
_entity_poly.type
_entity_poly.pdbx_seq_one_letter_code
_entity_poly.pdbx_strand_id
1 'polypeptide(L)' 'MPWKTTTPMEEIIRFVSLAQTDRFTITDLCEQFNISRKTAYKHLERYAEGGLRL' A
#
# COMPACT_ATOMS: atom_id res chain seq x y z
N MET A 1 23.08 6.24 11.26
CA MET A 1 22.28 4.99 11.31
C MET A 1 21.45 4.99 10.06
N PRO A 2 21.66 4.18 9.02
CA PRO A 2 20.88 4.34 7.80
C PRO A 2 19.49 3.78 8.08
N TRP A 3 18.54 4.70 8.14
CA TRP A 3 17.12 4.43 8.29
C TRP A 3 16.65 3.49 7.19
N LYS A 4 15.65 2.66 7.50
CA LYS A 4 15.05 1.64 6.62
C LYS A 4 15.08 2.04 5.14
N THR A 5 15.96 1.40 4.38
CA THR A 5 15.91 1.39 2.91
C THR A 5 14.69 0.57 2.51
N THR A 6 13.51 1.18 2.58
CA THR A 6 12.28 0.46 2.22
C THR A 6 12.13 0.53 0.70
N THR A 7 12.04 -0.62 0.06
CA THR A 7 11.82 -0.67 -1.38
C THR A 7 10.39 -0.24 -1.71
N PRO A 8 10.12 0.27 -2.93
CA PRO A 8 8.76 0.57 -3.36
C PRO A 8 7.81 -0.63 -3.20
N MET A 9 8.32 -1.85 -3.37
CA MET A 9 7.57 -3.08 -3.18
C MET A 9 7.12 -3.28 -1.74
N GLU A 10 8.02 -3.08 -0.77
CA GLU A 10 7.72 -3.18 0.66
C GLU A 10 6.73 -2.09 1.13
N GLU A 11 6.77 -0.90 0.53
CA GLU A 11 5.76 0.13 0.78
C GLU A 11 4.38 -0.31 0.30
N ILE A 12 4.29 -0.89 -0.90
CA ILE A 12 3.01 -1.38 -1.45
C ILE A 12 2.46 -2.54 -0.61
N ILE A 13 3.32 -3.47 -0.18
CA ILE A 13 2.90 -4.58 0.70
C ILE A 13 2.36 -4.04 2.03
N ARG A 14 3.04 -3.06 2.64
CA ARG A 14 2.54 -2.40 3.86
C ARG A 14 1.21 -1.71 3.62
N PHE A 15 1.06 -0.97 2.52
CA PHE A 15 -0.17 -0.30 2.16
C PHE A 15 -1.35 -1.29 2.07
N VAL A 16 -1.18 -2.36 1.28
CA VAL A 16 -2.24 -3.37 1.09
C VAL A 16 -2.55 -4.10 2.40
N SER A 17 -1.52 -4.42 3.20
CA SER A 17 -1.70 -5.07 4.50
C SER A 17 -2.53 -4.21 5.45
N LEU A 18 -2.25 -2.90 5.52
CA LEU A 18 -3.02 -1.96 6.34
C LEU A 18 -4.44 -1.75 5.83
N ALA A 19 -4.62 -1.70 4.50
CA ALA A 19 -5.93 -1.59 3.88
C ALA A 19 -6.85 -2.78 4.21
N GLN A 20 -6.30 -3.97 4.46
CA GLN A 20 -7.07 -5.15 4.88
C GLN A 20 -7.42 -5.19 6.38
N THR A 21 -6.89 -4.27 7.20
CA THR A 21 -7.16 -4.28 8.64
C THR A 21 -8.48 -3.62 9.02
N ASP A 22 -9.16 -2.96 8.08
CA ASP A 22 -10.34 -2.10 8.30
C ASP A 22 -10.14 -0.97 9.35
N ARG A 23 -8.91 -0.77 9.82
CA ARG A 23 -8.56 0.26 10.82
C ARG A 23 -8.36 1.65 10.23
N PHE A 24 -8.12 1.71 8.92
CA PHE A 24 -7.82 2.94 8.20
C PHE A 24 -8.70 3.03 6.98
N THR A 25 -9.15 4.25 6.66
CA THR A 25 -9.80 4.48 5.38
C THR A 25 -8.75 4.57 4.27
N ILE A 26 -9.16 4.36 3.03
CA ILE A 26 -8.27 4.56 1.87
C ILE A 26 -7.73 5.99 1.83
N THR A 27 -8.51 6.98 2.28
CA THR A 27 -8.06 8.38 2.36
C THR A 27 -6.91 8.53 3.34
N ASP A 28 -7.02 7.97 4.55
CA ASP A 28 -5.95 8.03 5.56
C ASP A 28 -4.67 7.36 5.05
N LEU A 29 -4.81 6.23 4.35
CA LEU A 29 -3.67 5.52 3.78
C LEU A 29 -3.06 6.29 2.59
N CYS A 30 -3.86 6.95 1.77
CA CYS A 30 -3.34 7.81 0.69
C CYS A 30 -2.47 8.95 1.24
N GLU A 31 -2.89 9.57 2.36
CA GLU A 31 -2.12 10.61 3.03
C GLU A 31 -0.84 10.06 3.67
N GLN A 32 -0.93 8.92 4.38
CA GLN A 32 0.21 8.29 5.05
C GLN A 32 1.29 7.81 4.06
N PHE A 33 0.89 7.27 2.91
CA PHE A 33 1.80 6.75 1.89
C PHE A 33 2.12 7.79 0.80
N ASN A 34 1.57 9.01 0.90
CA ASN A 34 1.72 10.07 -0.09
C ASN A 34 1.41 9.61 -1.53
N ILE A 35 0.34 8.82 -1.69
CA ILE A 35 -0.12 8.31 -2.98
C ILE A 35 -1.50 8.84 -3.33
N SER A 36 -1.77 8.96 -4.64
CA SER A 36 -3.12 9.30 -5.09
C SER A 36 -4.10 8.15 -4.83
N ARG A 37 -5.39 8.48 -4.65
CA ARG A 37 -6.47 7.47 -4.57
C ARG A 37 -6.49 6.52 -5.77
N LYS A 38 -6.20 7.03 -6.98
CA LYS A 38 -6.11 6.22 -8.19
C LYS A 38 -5.00 5.16 -8.08
N THR A 39 -3.85 5.55 -7.54
CA THR A 39 -2.71 4.65 -7.31
C THR A 39 -3.06 3.60 -6.25
N ALA A 40 -3.67 4.03 -5.13
CA ALA A 40 -4.14 3.15 -4.07
C ALA A 40 -5.08 2.05 -4.60
N TYR A 41 -6.13 2.42 -5.35
CA TYR A 41 -7.05 1.44 -5.92
C TYR A 41 -6.37 0.46 -6.88
N LYS A 42 -5.43 0.93 -7.71
CA LYS A 42 -4.65 0.06 -8.61
C LYS A 42 -3.84 -0.99 -7.83
N HIS A 43 -3.27 -0.63 -6.68
CA HIS A 43 -2.53 -1.58 -5.84
C HIS A 43 -3.45 -2.61 -5.19
N LEU A 44 -4.65 -2.21 -4.76
CA LEU A 44 -5.66 -3.12 -4.21
C LEU A 44 -6.22 -4.07 -5.25
N GLU A 45 -6.58 -3.56 -6.43
CA GLU A 45 -7.06 -4.34 -7.57
C GLU A 45 -6.02 -5.39 -7.98
N ARG A 46 -4.76 -4.97 -8.15
CA ARG A 46 -3.66 -5.89 -8.48
C ARG A 46 -3.42 -6.95 -7.40
N TYR A 47 -3.66 -6.61 -6.14
CA TYR A 47 -3.58 -7.59 -5.07
C TYR A 47 -4.75 -8.58 -5.12
N ALA A 48 -5.97 -8.11 -5.35
CA ALA A 48 -7.17 -8.92 -5.46
C ALA A 48 -7.16 -9.88 -6.67
N GLU A 49 -6.54 -9.48 -7.79
CA GLU A 49 -6.45 -10.27 -9.02
C GLU A 49 -5.49 -11.48 -8.96
N GLY A 50 -4.87 -11.78 -7.81
CA GLY A 50 -3.99 -12.96 -7.66
C GLY A 50 -2.52 -12.63 -7.41
N GLY A 51 -2.23 -11.40 -6.99
CA GLY A 51 -1.10 -11.12 -6.10
C GLY A 51 0.06 -10.36 -6.73
N LEU A 52 0.55 -9.35 -5.98
CA LEU A 52 1.92 -8.87 -6.11
C LEU A 52 2.85 -10.10 -6.10
N ARG A 53 3.37 -10.48 -7.27
CA ARG A 53 4.49 -11.43 -7.35
C ARG A 53 5.65 -10.82 -6.58
N LEU A 54 5.88 -11.31 -5.36
CA LEU A 54 7.06 -11.04 -4.55
C LEU A 54 8.32 -11.43 -5.31
#